data_AF-A0A3A1WLL9-F1
#
_entry.id   AF-A0A3A1WLL9-F1
#
_cell.length_a   1.000
_cell.length_b   1.000
_cell.length_c   1.000
_cell.angle_alpha   90.00
_cell.angle_beta   90.00
_cell.angle_gamma   90.00
#
_symmetry.space_group_name_H-M   'P 1'
#
loop_
_entity.id
_entity.type
_entity.pdbx_description
1 polymer ?
#
loop_
_entity_poly.entity_id
_entity_poly.type
_entity_poly.pdbx_seq_one_letter_code
_entity_poly.pdbx_strand_id
1 'polypeptide(L)'
;MYMRFEETASARTDTDKLMDAAVIADRPPYRTTFSRAQRDLLDLIPVPGSTISLDEALQIVGHDHTHPYGQIIVLMNRGVIDAEYDRHVIDPEIVLRRL
;
A
#
# COMPACT_ATOMS: atom_id res chain seq x y z
N MET A 1 36.77 34.25 -24.03
CA MET A 1 36.37 32.84 -24.13
C MET A 1 36.69 32.18 -22.81
N TYR A 2 35.71 32.05 -21.92
CA TYR A 2 35.82 31.31 -20.66
C TYR A 2 34.58 30.43 -20.53
N MET A 3 34.79 29.12 -20.40
CA MET A 3 33.74 28.11 -20.26
C MET A 3 33.14 28.15 -18.85
N ARG A 4 31.81 28.24 -18.79
CA ARG A 4 31.02 28.13 -17.56
C ARG A 4 30.71 26.64 -17.36
N PHE A 5 31.24 26.04 -16.30
CA PHE A 5 30.80 24.72 -15.85
C PHE A 5 29.50 24.90 -15.07
N GLU A 6 28.36 24.61 -15.71
CA GLU A 6 27.08 24.52 -15.01
C GLU A 6 26.94 23.12 -14.39
N GLU A 7 27.11 23.14 -13.07
CA GLU A 7 26.49 22.32 -12.05
C GLU A 7 25.32 21.44 -12.55
N THR A 8 25.58 20.15 -12.77
CA THR A 8 24.52 19.15 -12.96
C THR A 8 24.04 18.67 -11.59
N ALA A 9 23.22 19.49 -10.93
CA ALA A 9 22.47 19.09 -9.76
C ALA A 9 21.41 18.04 -10.13
N SER A 10 21.75 16.77 -9.88
CA SER A 10 20.90 15.67 -9.41
C SER A 10 19.39 15.81 -9.67
N ALA A 11 18.95 15.49 -10.90
CA ALA A 11 17.55 15.30 -11.26
C ALA A 11 17.00 13.93 -10.80
N ARG A 12 17.18 13.58 -9.51
CA ARG A 12 16.76 12.29 -8.93
C ARG A 12 15.74 12.40 -7.80
N THR A 13 15.18 13.59 -7.54
CA THR A 13 14.50 13.83 -6.25
C THR A 13 13.01 14.17 -6.31
N ASP A 14 12.31 13.90 -7.41
CA ASP A 14 10.87 14.22 -7.49
C ASP A 14 9.94 13.07 -7.90
N THR A 15 10.44 11.96 -8.44
CA THR A 15 9.58 10.85 -8.85
C THR A 15 9.01 10.05 -7.66
N ASP A 16 9.78 9.89 -6.59
CA ASP A 16 9.31 9.14 -5.40
C ASP A 16 8.23 9.92 -4.63
N LYS A 17 8.37 11.25 -4.51
CA LYS A 17 7.38 12.08 -3.82
C LYS A 17 6.05 12.18 -4.58
N LEU A 18 6.07 12.10 -5.90
CA LEU A 18 4.86 12.11 -6.73
C LEU A 18 4.09 10.77 -6.65
N MET A 19 4.79 9.65 -6.46
CA MET A 19 4.17 8.33 -6.27
C MET A 19 3.50 8.23 -4.89
N ASP A 20 4.13 8.75 -3.84
CA ASP A 20 3.58 8.73 -2.47
C ASP A 20 2.41 9.72 -2.29
N ALA A 21 2.42 10.87 -2.98
CA ALA A 21 1.29 11.81 -2.95
C ALA A 21 0.01 11.26 -3.59
N ALA A 22 0.12 10.29 -4.50
CA ALA A 22 -1.03 9.61 -5.08
C ALA A 22 -1.75 8.67 -4.10
N VAL A 23 -1.11 8.34 -2.96
CA VAL A 23 -1.63 7.43 -1.93
C VAL A 23 -2.63 8.14 -1.00
N ILE A 24 -2.60 9.48 -0.90
CA ILE A 24 -3.41 10.28 0.02
C ILE A 24 -4.13 11.42 -0.73
N ALA A 25 -4.88 11.08 -1.78
CA ALA A 25 -5.71 12.06 -2.48
C ALA A 25 -7.19 11.82 -2.12
N ASP A 26 -7.71 12.67 -1.24
CA ASP A 26 -9.08 12.63 -0.74
C ASP A 26 -10.04 13.41 -1.66
N ARG A 27 -10.01 13.12 -2.97
CA ARG A 27 -10.91 13.74 -3.97
C ARG A 27 -11.54 12.71 -4.90
N PRO A 28 -12.84 12.84 -5.26
CA PRO A 28 -13.43 12.08 -6.37
C PRO A 28 -12.57 12.29 -7.64
N PRO A 29 -12.14 11.22 -8.35
CA PRO A 29 -12.92 10.03 -8.68
C PRO A 29 -12.26 8.68 -8.27
N TYR A 30 -11.76 8.50 -7.04
CA TYR A 30 -11.23 7.19 -6.60
C TYR A 30 -12.30 6.10 -6.35
N ARG A 31 -13.53 6.29 -6.86
CA ARG A 31 -14.38 5.14 -7.18
C ARG A 31 -13.67 4.39 -8.31
N THR A 32 -13.27 3.15 -8.01
CA THR A 32 -13.05 2.02 -8.94
C THR A 32 -11.71 1.85 -9.66
N THR A 33 -10.57 1.94 -8.96
CA THR A 33 -9.45 1.05 -9.35
C THR A 33 -8.57 0.71 -8.15
N PHE A 34 -8.67 -0.53 -7.67
CA PHE A 34 -7.62 -1.12 -6.85
C PHE A 34 -6.41 -1.40 -7.74
N SER A 35 -5.20 -1.17 -7.22
CA SER A 35 -3.99 -1.63 -7.90
C SER A 35 -4.04 -3.15 -8.10
N ARG A 36 -3.22 -3.71 -8.99
CA ARG A 36 -3.17 -5.16 -9.18
C ARG A 36 -2.87 -5.87 -7.86
N ALA A 37 -1.82 -5.45 -7.17
CA ALA A 37 -1.45 -5.92 -5.84
C ALA A 37 -2.59 -5.88 -4.81
N GLN A 38 -3.35 -4.77 -4.80
CA GLN A 38 -4.51 -4.65 -3.93
C GLN A 38 -5.62 -5.64 -4.32
N ARG A 39 -5.87 -5.86 -5.61
CA ARG A 39 -6.84 -6.88 -6.05
C ARG A 39 -6.39 -8.28 -5.67
N ASP A 40 -5.13 -8.61 -5.93
CA ASP A 40 -4.55 -9.90 -5.60
C ASP A 40 -4.66 -10.19 -4.10
N LEU A 41 -4.40 -9.19 -3.24
CA LEU A 41 -4.65 -9.29 -1.80
C LEU A 41 -6.13 -9.52 -1.47
N LEU A 42 -7.04 -8.76 -2.09
CA LEU A 42 -8.47 -8.87 -1.83
C LEU A 42 -9.09 -10.18 -2.34
N ASP A 43 -8.51 -10.79 -3.37
CA ASP A 43 -8.95 -12.08 -3.90
C ASP A 43 -8.66 -13.23 -2.91
N LEU A 44 -7.69 -13.07 -2.01
CA LEU A 44 -7.43 -14.03 -0.92
C LEU A 44 -8.39 -13.88 0.28
N ILE A 45 -8.97 -12.70 0.46
CA ILE A 45 -10.00 -12.42 1.48
C ILE A 45 -11.31 -11.96 0.81
N PRO A 46 -11.94 -12.83 -0.01
CA PRO A 46 -13.00 -12.42 -0.93
C PRO A 46 -14.33 -12.08 -0.24
N VAL A 47 -14.54 -12.55 1.00
CA VAL A 47 -15.79 -12.38 1.74
C VAL A 47 -15.56 -11.66 3.06
N PRO A 48 -16.54 -10.87 3.54
CA PRO A 48 -16.47 -10.23 4.85
C PRO A 48 -16.18 -11.24 5.96
N GLY A 49 -15.27 -10.88 6.86
CA GLY A 49 -14.80 -11.75 7.95
C GLY A 49 -13.65 -12.69 7.59
N SER A 50 -13.32 -12.88 6.31
CA SER A 50 -12.07 -13.55 5.93
C SER A 50 -10.87 -12.77 6.43
N THR A 51 -9.85 -13.49 6.88
CA THR A 51 -8.61 -12.91 7.42
C THR A 51 -7.40 -13.42 6.66
N ILE A 52 -6.35 -12.59 6.66
CA ILE A 52 -5.01 -12.92 6.17
C ILE A 52 -4.00 -12.31 7.13
N SER A 53 -2.84 -12.95 7.33
CA SER A 53 -1.84 -12.34 8.21
C SER A 53 -1.21 -11.11 7.57
N LEU A 54 -0.73 -10.17 8.40
CA LEU A 54 -0.05 -8.99 7.90
C LEU A 54 1.20 -9.36 7.09
N ASP A 55 1.97 -10.34 7.55
CA ASP A 55 3.19 -10.78 6.86
C ASP A 55 2.88 -11.35 5.46
N GLU A 56 1.83 -12.16 5.33
CA GLU A 56 1.40 -12.69 4.04
C GLU A 56 0.91 -11.56 3.12
N ALA A 57 0.11 -10.63 3.65
CA ALA A 57 -0.35 -9.46 2.90
C ALA A 57 0.81 -8.59 2.39
N LEU A 58 1.86 -8.40 3.20
CA LEU A 58 3.06 -7.67 2.80
C LEU A 58 3.83 -8.37 1.69
N GLN A 59 3.90 -9.70 1.69
CA GLN A 59 4.54 -10.47 0.62
C GLN A 59 3.80 -10.29 -0.71
N ILE A 60 2.47 -10.37 -0.70
CA ILE A 60 1.65 -10.22 -1.91
C ILE A 60 1.79 -8.81 -2.47
N VAL A 61 1.61 -7.81 -1.61
CA VAL A 61 1.63 -6.42 -2.06
C VAL A 61 3.05 -5.98 -2.43
N GLY A 62 4.06 -6.47 -1.70
CA GLY A 62 5.47 -6.17 -1.90
C GLY A 62 6.05 -6.72 -3.20
N HIS A 63 5.38 -7.69 -3.84
CA HIS A 63 5.76 -8.16 -5.17
C HIS A 63 5.69 -7.05 -6.23
N ASP A 64 4.70 -6.16 -6.11
CA ASP A 64 4.38 -5.15 -7.13
C ASP A 64 4.62 -3.70 -6.63
N HIS A 65 4.92 -3.48 -5.34
CA HIS A 65 5.09 -2.14 -4.75
C HIS A 65 6.29 -2.04 -3.81
N THR A 66 7.05 -0.95 -3.92
CA THR A 66 8.14 -0.59 -3.01
C THR A 66 7.66 -0.29 -1.58
N HIS A 67 6.40 0.14 -1.42
CA HIS A 67 5.80 0.56 -0.15
C HIS A 67 4.52 -0.25 0.19
N PRO A 68 4.64 -1.54 0.56
CA PRO A 68 3.49 -2.42 0.74
C PRO A 68 2.58 -1.99 1.90
N TYR A 69 3.16 -1.49 3.01
CA TYR A 69 2.40 -0.94 4.13
C TYR A 69 1.48 0.21 3.71
N GLY A 70 1.96 1.13 2.86
CA GLY A 70 1.16 2.26 2.38
C GLY A 70 -0.07 1.80 1.60
N GLN A 71 0.07 0.75 0.77
CA GLN A 71 -1.05 0.19 0.02
C GLN A 71 -2.08 -0.50 0.91
N ILE A 72 -1.64 -1.17 1.98
CA ILE A 72 -2.53 -1.77 2.99
C ILE A 72 -3.28 -0.68 3.76
N ILE A 73 -2.59 0.38 4.19
CA ILE A 73 -3.20 1.53 4.86
C ILE A 73 -4.25 2.19 3.98
N VAL A 74 -4.04 2.27 2.65
CA VAL A 74 -5.07 2.77 1.73
C VAL A 74 -6.33 1.90 1.76
N LEU A 75 -6.20 0.57 1.82
CA LEU A 75 -7.36 -0.31 1.91
C LEU A 75 -8.10 -0.14 3.25
N MET A 76 -7.37 0.06 4.35
CA MET A 76 -7.94 0.37 5.66
C MET A 76 -8.68 1.70 5.67
N ASN A 77 -8.04 2.77 5.17
CA ASN A 77 -8.64 4.11 5.08
C ASN A 77 -9.88 4.14 4.18
N ARG A 78 -9.96 3.23 3.21
CA ARG A 78 -11.14 3.04 2.35
C ARG A 78 -12.24 2.20 2.99
N GLY A 79 -12.03 1.67 4.19
CA GLY A 79 -12.99 0.81 4.89
C GLY A 79 -13.22 -0.54 4.19
N VAL A 80 -12.22 -1.02 3.44
CA VAL A 80 -12.30 -2.31 2.73
C VAL A 80 -11.82 -3.47 3.62
N ILE A 81 -10.82 -3.18 4.46
CA ILE A 81 -10.26 -4.11 5.43
C ILE A 81 -10.06 -3.40 6.77
N ASP A 82 -9.92 -4.18 7.81
CA ASP A 82 -9.56 -3.76 9.17
C ASP A 82 -8.33 -4.53 9.63
N ALA A 83 -7.62 -4.02 10.64
CA ALA A 83 -6.48 -4.71 11.24
C ALA A 83 -6.79 -5.03 12.71
N GLU A 84 -6.65 -6.30 13.06
CA GLU A 84 -6.90 -6.80 14.42
C GLU A 84 -5.78 -7.74 14.86
N TYR A 85 -5.66 -7.95 16.17
CA TYR A 85 -4.79 -8.99 16.70
C TYR A 85 -5.57 -10.30 16.78
N ASP A 86 -5.01 -11.40 16.27
CA ASP A 86 -5.55 -12.71 16.58
C ASP A 86 -5.24 -13.07 18.05
N ARG A 87 -6.28 -13.04 18.88
CA ARG A 87 -6.17 -13.30 20.32
C ARG A 87 -6.29 -14.78 20.68
N HIS A 88 -6.50 -15.66 19.71
CA HIS A 88 -6.71 -17.10 19.95
C HIS A 88 -5.39 -17.90 19.92
N VAL A 89 -4.26 -17.22 19.71
CA VAL A 89 -2.92 -17.80 19.65
C VAL A 89 -2.06 -17.32 20.82
N ILE A 90 -1.05 -18.14 21.18
CA ILE A 90 -0.13 -17.83 22.29
C ILE A 90 0.74 -16.61 21.97
N ASP A 91 1.03 -16.40 20.68
CA ASP A 91 1.76 -15.25 20.16
C ASP A 91 0.84 -14.46 19.21
N PRO A 92 0.24 -13.34 19.66
CA PRO A 92 -0.77 -12.63 18.89
C PRO A 92 -0.18 -11.95 17.66
N GLU A 93 -0.59 -12.41 16.49
CA GLU A 93 -0.22 -11.84 15.20
C GLU A 93 -1.24 -10.78 14.74
N ILE A 94 -0.79 -9.78 13.98
CA ILE A 94 -1.68 -8.85 13.30
C ILE A 94 -2.29 -9.55 12.08
N VAL A 95 -3.61 -9.60 12.03
CA VAL A 95 -4.37 -10.09 10.89
C VAL A 95 -5.17 -8.96 10.27
N LEU A 96 -5.27 -8.98 8.94
CA LEU A 96 -6.11 -8.10 8.16
C LEU A 96 -7.43 -8.81 7.90
N ARG A 97 -8.55 -8.20 8.30
CA ARG A 97 -9.89 -8.75 8.15
C ARG A 97 -10.67 -8.00 7.09
N ARG A 98 -11.37 -8.72 6.22
CA ARG A 98 -12.31 -8.13 5.26
C ARG A 98 -13.53 -7.54 5.95
N LEU A 99 -13.88 -6.31 5.61
CA LEU A 99 -15.09 -5.62 6.07
C LEU A 99 -16.29 -5.89 5.16
#